data_AF-A0A2G2WDN3-F1
#
_entry.id   AF-A0A2G2WDN3-F1
#
_cell.length_a   1.000
_cell.length_b   1.000
_cell.length_c   1.000
_cell.angle_alpha   90.00
_cell.angle_beta   90.00
_cell.angle_gamma   90.00
#
_symmetry.space_group_name_H-M   'P 1'
#
loop_
_entity.id
_entity.type
_entity.pdbx_description
1 polymer ?
#
loop_
_entity_poly.entity_id
_entity_poly.type
_entity_poly.pdbx_seq_one_letter_code
_entity_poly.pdbx_strand_id
1 'polypeptide(L)'
;MGSFTKLLDLLLFIYLFFIAIVAPLIDGQTVLPSHIFPSVLVDLKNWYTQKYGHYLVCEKPHFFVGLVWLELLFAWPLCVLSLYAIAAGKSWINTTCLLYGVSILTSLVAILSELQGSERASDKLLMLYYPFLGFAVLPILRGLLPHSGKTISIGIWK
;
A
#
# COMPACT_ATOMS: atom_id res chain seq x y z
N MET A 1 -11.85 23.33 -0.89
CA MET A 1 -10.70 22.41 -0.72
C MET A 1 -9.45 23.11 -1.23
N GLY A 2 -8.40 23.19 -0.41
CA GLY A 2 -7.14 23.83 -0.83
C GLY A 2 -6.51 23.12 -2.03
N SER A 3 -5.79 23.85 -2.88
CA SER A 3 -5.12 23.32 -4.08
C SER A 3 -4.24 22.10 -3.75
N PHE A 4 -3.58 22.14 -2.59
CA PHE A 4 -2.75 21.06 -2.06
C PHE A 4 -3.51 19.74 -1.84
N THR A 5 -4.72 19.77 -1.26
CA THR A 5 -5.51 18.56 -1.00
C THR A 5 -5.94 17.88 -2.30
N LYS A 6 -6.28 18.66 -3.33
CA LYS A 6 -6.65 18.11 -4.64
C LYS A 6 -5.48 17.42 -5.33
N LEU A 7 -4.28 18.02 -5.25
CA LEU A 7 -3.07 17.42 -5.77
C LEU A 7 -2.74 16.11 -5.03
N LEU A 8 -2.83 16.12 -3.71
CA LEU A 8 -2.61 14.93 -2.88
C LEU A 8 -3.63 13.82 -3.19
N ASP A 9 -4.90 14.17 -3.35
CA ASP A 9 -5.97 13.23 -3.75
C ASP A 9 -5.69 12.61 -5.12
N LEU A 10 -5.23 13.39 -6.10
CA LEU A 10 -4.86 12.88 -7.42
C LEU A 10 -3.66 11.92 -7.37
N LEU A 11 -2.60 12.30 -6.64
CA LEU A 11 -1.42 11.46 -6.48
C LEU A 11 -1.75 10.14 -5.79
N LEU A 12 -2.55 10.21 -4.71
CA LEU A 12 -3.03 9.03 -3.99
C LEU A 12 -3.95 8.17 -4.86
N PHE A 13 -4.80 8.78 -5.67
CA PHE A 13 -5.66 8.02 -6.58
C PHE A 13 -4.83 7.17 -7.54
N ILE A 14 -3.83 7.76 -8.19
CA ILE A 14 -2.94 7.05 -9.14
C ILE A 14 -2.19 5.93 -8.42
N TYR A 15 -1.62 6.24 -7.24
CA TYR A 15 -0.87 5.28 -6.43
C TYR A 15 -1.75 4.10 -5.96
N LEU A 16 -2.91 4.39 -5.35
CA LEU A 16 -3.83 3.36 -4.85
C LEU A 16 -4.42 2.53 -5.99
N PHE A 17 -4.71 3.14 -7.14
CA PHE A 17 -5.18 2.41 -8.32
C PHE A 17 -4.13 1.39 -8.79
N PHE A 18 -2.87 1.80 -8.86
CA PHE A 18 -1.78 0.91 -9.22
C PHE A 18 -1.62 -0.23 -8.20
N ILE A 19 -1.59 0.08 -6.90
CA ILE A 19 -1.46 -0.94 -5.85
C ILE A 19 -2.65 -1.90 -5.82
N ALA A 20 -3.87 -1.41 -6.03
CA ALA A 20 -5.07 -2.25 -6.07
C ALA A 20 -4.99 -3.36 -7.13
N ILE A 21 -4.26 -3.12 -8.22
CA ILE A 21 -4.00 -4.12 -9.26
C ILE A 21 -2.77 -4.96 -8.94
N VAL A 22 -1.67 -4.31 -8.55
CA VAL A 22 -0.37 -4.97 -8.40
C VAL A 22 -0.32 -5.90 -7.20
N ALA A 23 -0.84 -5.49 -6.03
CA ALA A 23 -0.77 -6.28 -4.81
C ALA A 23 -1.37 -7.71 -4.95
N PRO A 24 -2.60 -7.90 -5.46
CA PRO A 24 -3.14 -9.25 -5.63
C PRO A 24 -2.42 -10.03 -6.73
N LEU A 25 -1.90 -9.36 -7.77
CA LEU A 25 -1.27 -10.01 -8.92
C LEU A 25 0.19 -10.40 -8.69
N ILE A 26 0.93 -9.65 -7.87
CA ILE A 26 2.35 -9.87 -7.59
C ILE A 26 2.54 -10.43 -6.18
N ASP A 27 2.08 -9.72 -5.15
CA ASP A 27 2.28 -10.14 -3.76
C ASP A 27 1.43 -11.38 -3.44
N GLY A 28 0.25 -11.49 -4.06
CA GLY A 28 -0.58 -12.70 -4.05
C GLY A 28 0.17 -13.98 -4.42
N GLN A 29 1.14 -13.91 -5.34
CA GLN A 29 1.95 -15.08 -5.74
C GLN A 29 2.90 -15.59 -4.63
N THR A 30 3.11 -14.80 -3.58
CA THR A 30 3.90 -15.21 -2.42
C THR A 30 3.13 -16.25 -1.61
N VAL A 31 1.83 -16.07 -1.43
CA VAL A 31 0.99 -16.90 -0.54
C VAL A 31 0.03 -17.84 -1.28
N LEU A 32 -0.33 -17.52 -2.52
CA LEU A 32 -1.20 -18.34 -3.35
C LEU A 32 -0.40 -19.22 -4.33
N PRO A 33 -0.97 -20.36 -4.77
CA PRO A 33 -0.31 -21.22 -5.73
C PRO A 33 -0.06 -20.53 -7.07
N SER A 34 1.14 -20.64 -7.63
CA SER A 34 1.52 -19.92 -8.87
C SER A 34 0.70 -20.30 -10.11
N HIS A 35 0.03 -21.46 -10.13
CA HIS A 35 -0.76 -21.92 -11.28
C HIS A 35 -2.05 -21.12 -11.52
N ILE A 36 -2.52 -20.36 -10.55
CA ILE A 36 -3.71 -19.50 -10.71
C ILE A 36 -3.37 -18.17 -11.40
N PHE A 37 -2.07 -17.86 -11.55
CA PHE A 37 -1.59 -16.63 -12.16
C PHE A 37 -1.12 -16.88 -13.60
N PRO A 38 -1.31 -15.91 -14.51
CA PRO A 38 -0.74 -15.98 -15.86
C PRO A 38 0.78 -16.14 -15.83
N SER A 39 1.33 -16.95 -16.73
CA SER A 39 2.77 -17.21 -16.82
C SER A 39 3.60 -15.94 -16.91
N VAL A 40 3.14 -14.94 -17.68
CA VAL A 40 3.82 -13.64 -17.83
C VAL A 40 4.05 -12.94 -16.49
N LEU A 41 3.09 -13.02 -15.56
CA LEU A 41 3.19 -12.41 -14.23
C LEU A 41 4.14 -13.19 -13.32
N VAL A 42 4.15 -14.51 -13.44
CA VAL A 42 5.08 -15.39 -12.71
C VAL A 42 6.51 -15.16 -13.18
N ASP A 43 6.72 -15.08 -14.50
CA ASP A 43 8.02 -14.81 -15.11
C ASP A 43 8.54 -13.42 -14.75
N LEU A 44 7.67 -12.41 -14.74
CA LEU A 44 8.01 -11.06 -14.30
C LEU A 44 8.49 -11.05 -12.85
N LYS A 45 7.77 -11.74 -11.95
CA LYS A 45 8.16 -11.86 -10.54
C LYS A 45 9.49 -12.58 -10.39
N ASN A 46 9.69 -13.67 -11.12
CA ASN A 46 10.93 -14.46 -11.07
C ASN A 46 12.12 -13.64 -11.59
N TRP A 47 11.97 -12.96 -12.72
CA TRP A 47 12.99 -12.07 -13.26
C TRP A 47 13.34 -10.95 -12.28
N TYR A 48 12.34 -10.32 -11.67
CA TYR A 48 12.53 -9.28 -10.66
C TYR A 48 13.26 -9.83 -9.42
N THR A 49 12.84 -10.99 -8.92
CA THR A 49 13.46 -11.65 -7.75
C THR A 49 14.94 -11.94 -8.02
N GLN A 50 15.27 -12.44 -9.20
CA GLN A 50 16.66 -12.71 -9.60
C GLN A 50 17.47 -11.43 -9.78
N LYS A 51 16.91 -10.40 -10.42
CA LYS A 51 17.60 -9.13 -10.71
C LYS A 51 17.97 -8.37 -9.44
N TYR A 52 17.10 -8.39 -8.43
CA TYR A 52 17.28 -7.65 -7.18
C TYR A 52 17.77 -8.54 -6.02
N GLY A 53 17.92 -9.84 -6.23
CA GLY A 53 18.33 -10.78 -5.19
C GLY A 53 17.34 -10.81 -4.02
N HIS A 54 16.04 -10.73 -4.31
CA HIS A 54 15.00 -10.54 -3.30
C HIS A 54 14.74 -11.83 -2.50
N TYR A 55 15.62 -12.13 -1.54
CA TYR A 55 15.60 -13.40 -0.82
C TYR A 55 14.28 -13.65 -0.08
N LEU A 56 13.62 -12.61 0.46
CA LEU A 56 12.31 -12.76 1.12
C LEU A 56 11.22 -13.34 0.21
N VAL A 57 11.23 -12.99 -1.08
CA VAL A 57 10.26 -13.49 -2.06
C VAL A 57 10.65 -14.89 -2.56
N CYS A 58 11.94 -15.20 -2.54
CA CYS A 58 12.47 -16.50 -2.94
C CYS A 58 12.27 -17.56 -1.85
N GLU A 59 12.70 -17.26 -0.62
CA GLU A 59 12.70 -18.18 0.52
C GLU A 59 11.38 -18.20 1.29
N LYS A 60 10.55 -17.16 1.12
CA LYS A 60 9.23 -17.03 1.74
C LYS A 60 9.23 -17.35 3.25
N PRO A 61 10.04 -16.66 4.08
CA PRO A 61 10.06 -16.90 5.51
C PRO A 61 8.68 -16.60 6.11
N HIS A 62 8.31 -17.31 7.19
CA HIS A 62 6.96 -17.28 7.74
C HIS A 62 6.48 -15.88 8.15
N PHE A 63 7.36 -15.02 8.65
CA PHE A 63 7.00 -13.64 8.99
C PHE A 63 6.59 -12.85 7.73
N PHE A 64 7.32 -12.99 6.62
CA PHE A 64 7.05 -12.30 5.36
C PHE A 64 5.75 -12.80 4.74
N VAL A 65 5.55 -14.12 4.73
CA VAL A 65 4.26 -14.73 4.32
C VAL A 65 3.10 -14.21 5.16
N GLY A 66 3.30 -14.06 6.47
CA GLY A 66 2.31 -13.47 7.38
C GLY A 66 2.00 -12.01 7.07
N LEU A 67 3.01 -11.20 6.77
CA LEU A 67 2.84 -9.80 6.34
C LEU A 67 2.08 -9.70 5.02
N VAL A 68 2.38 -10.56 4.05
CA VAL A 68 1.65 -10.58 2.77
C VAL A 68 0.18 -10.99 2.97
N TRP A 69 -0.11 -11.93 3.87
CA TRP A 69 -1.50 -12.22 4.23
C TRP A 69 -2.21 -11.02 4.85
N LEU A 70 -1.54 -10.32 5.77
CA LEU A 70 -2.08 -9.10 6.38
C LEU A 70 -2.33 -8.02 5.32
N GLU A 71 -1.41 -7.88 4.37
CA GLU A 71 -1.55 -6.97 3.25
C GLU A 71 -2.78 -7.33 2.40
N LEU A 72 -2.92 -8.58 1.97
CA LEU A 72 -4.02 -9.01 1.10
C LEU A 72 -5.39 -8.98 1.79
N LEU A 73 -5.46 -9.32 3.09
CA LEU A 73 -6.73 -9.41 3.81
C LEU A 73 -7.18 -8.09 4.45
N PHE A 74 -6.25 -7.18 4.76
CA PHE A 74 -6.57 -5.93 5.45
C PHE A 74 -6.14 -4.69 4.68
N ALA A 75 -4.86 -4.61 4.26
CA ALA A 75 -4.37 -3.41 3.59
C ALA A 75 -4.98 -3.25 2.18
N TRP A 76 -5.13 -4.33 1.42
CA TRP A 76 -5.66 -4.29 0.07
C TRP A 76 -7.15 -3.89 0.03
N PRO A 77 -8.04 -4.43 0.87
CA PRO A 77 -9.41 -3.92 0.97
C PRO A 77 -9.45 -2.44 1.37
N LEU A 78 -8.61 -2.00 2.32
CA LEU A 78 -8.51 -0.58 2.69
C LEU A 78 -8.00 0.30 1.54
N CYS A 79 -7.10 -0.21 0.69
CA CYS A 79 -6.63 0.44 -0.53
C CYS A 79 -7.79 0.68 -1.50
N VAL A 80 -8.57 -0.37 -1.80
CA VAL A 80 -9.74 -0.29 -2.68
C VAL A 80 -10.82 0.64 -2.13
N LEU A 81 -11.09 0.58 -0.81
CA LEU A 81 -12.02 1.48 -0.15
C LEU A 81 -11.56 2.94 -0.20
N SER A 82 -10.26 3.19 0.00
CA SER A 82 -9.68 4.53 -0.09
C SER A 82 -9.76 5.07 -1.52
N LEU A 83 -9.48 4.23 -2.52
CA LEU A 83 -9.60 4.57 -3.93
C LEU A 83 -11.04 4.95 -4.30
N TYR A 84 -12.02 4.16 -3.85
CA TYR A 84 -13.43 4.46 -4.02
C TYR A 84 -13.84 5.76 -3.31
N ALA A 85 -13.35 5.98 -2.08
CA ALA A 85 -13.66 7.18 -1.32
C ALA A 85 -13.13 8.45 -1.99
N ILE A 86 -11.96 8.39 -2.64
CA ILE A 86 -11.43 9.49 -3.48
C ILE A 86 -12.33 9.71 -4.70
N ALA A 87 -12.63 8.64 -5.46
CA ALA A 87 -13.43 8.73 -6.69
C ALA A 87 -14.84 9.27 -6.45
N ALA A 88 -15.47 8.83 -5.36
CA ALA A 88 -16.84 9.20 -5.00
C ALA A 88 -16.92 10.39 -4.04
N GLY A 89 -15.78 11.03 -3.73
CA GLY A 89 -15.70 12.23 -2.88
C GLY A 89 -16.27 12.02 -1.47
N LYS A 90 -16.05 10.85 -0.87
CA LYS A 90 -16.65 10.49 0.42
C LYS A 90 -15.83 11.03 1.60
N SER A 91 -16.51 11.34 2.70
CA SER A 91 -15.89 11.90 3.92
C SER A 91 -15.01 10.91 4.69
N TRP A 92 -15.25 9.61 4.56
CA TRP A 92 -14.50 8.55 5.24
C TRP A 92 -13.13 8.24 4.62
N ILE A 93 -12.76 8.93 3.52
CA ILE A 93 -11.42 8.88 2.91
C ILE A 93 -10.32 9.09 3.95
N ASN A 94 -10.54 10.00 4.90
CA ASN A 94 -9.56 10.34 5.91
C ASN A 94 -9.19 9.13 6.76
N THR A 95 -10.20 8.43 7.27
CA THR A 95 -10.02 7.29 8.15
C THR A 95 -9.41 6.11 7.39
N THR A 96 -9.90 5.82 6.18
CA THR A 96 -9.39 4.68 5.39
C THR A 96 -7.96 4.89 4.93
N CYS A 97 -7.61 6.10 4.47
CA CYS A 97 -6.23 6.42 4.09
C CYS A 97 -5.29 6.37 5.29
N LEU A 98 -5.72 6.85 6.46
CA LEU A 98 -4.89 6.77 7.67
C LEU A 98 -4.60 5.32 8.06
N LEU A 99 -5.64 4.48 8.13
CA LEU A 99 -5.51 3.06 8.47
C LEU A 99 -4.64 2.30 7.47
N TYR A 100 -4.88 2.53 6.18
CA TYR A 100 -4.08 1.93 5.10
C TYR A 100 -2.61 2.34 5.21
N GLY A 101 -2.34 3.64 5.33
CA GLY A 101 -0.99 4.18 5.39
C GLY A 101 -0.19 3.66 6.58
N VAL A 102 -0.81 3.64 7.77
CA VAL A 102 -0.17 3.09 8.98
C VAL A 102 0.13 1.60 8.81
N SER A 103 -0.82 0.82 8.27
CA SER A 103 -0.64 -0.62 8.08
C SER A 103 0.51 -0.96 7.13
N ILE A 104 0.61 -0.23 6.01
CA ILE A 104 1.72 -0.39 5.04
C ILE A 104 3.03 0.07 5.65
N LEU A 105 3.04 1.22 6.34
CA LEU A 105 4.26 1.73 6.99
C LEU A 105 4.81 0.73 8.02
N THR A 106 3.95 0.16 8.86
CA THR A 106 4.36 -0.86 9.84
C THR A 106 4.96 -2.09 9.15
N SER A 107 4.34 -2.57 8.08
CA SER A 107 4.82 -3.73 7.32
C SER A 107 6.17 -3.45 6.64
N LEU A 108 6.32 -2.27 6.04
CA LEU A 108 7.58 -1.84 5.41
C LEU A 108 8.71 -1.68 6.42
N VAL A 109 8.42 -1.13 7.60
CA VAL A 109 9.41 -1.03 8.69
C VAL A 109 9.87 -2.43 9.12
N ALA A 110 8.94 -3.36 9.33
CA ALA A 110 9.29 -4.75 9.68
C ALA A 110 10.18 -5.41 8.61
N ILE A 111 9.83 -5.24 7.32
CA ILE A 111 10.63 -5.77 6.20
C ILE A 111 12.00 -5.11 6.15
N LEU A 112 12.08 -3.78 6.23
CA LEU A 112 13.35 -3.06 6.17
C LEU A 112 14.27 -3.39 7.35
N SER A 113 13.72 -3.55 8.56
CA SER A 113 14.50 -3.97 9.72
C SER A 113 15.11 -5.36 9.52
N GLU A 114 14.38 -6.30 8.94
CA GLU A 114 14.92 -7.62 8.59
C GLU A 114 15.96 -7.53 7.46
N LEU A 115 15.69 -6.74 6.43
CA LEU A 115 16.63 -6.56 5.31
C LEU A 115 17.96 -5.95 5.78
N GLN A 116 17.92 -4.96 6.67
CA GLN A 116 19.12 -4.36 7.26
C GLN A 116 19.81 -5.29 8.26
N GLY A 117 19.05 -5.94 9.14
CA GLY A 117 19.61 -6.80 10.20
C GLY A 117 20.19 -8.12 9.69
N SER A 118 19.66 -8.66 8.59
CA SER A 118 20.17 -9.91 8.00
C SER A 118 21.47 -9.73 7.22
N GLU A 119 21.84 -8.51 6.80
CA GLU A 119 22.97 -8.20 5.90
C GLU A 119 22.93 -8.95 4.54
N ARG A 120 21.84 -9.65 4.24
CA ARG A 120 21.63 -10.41 3.00
C ARG A 120 21.01 -9.55 1.89
N ALA A 121 20.51 -8.37 2.23
CA ALA A 121 19.86 -7.47 1.29
C ALA A 121 20.88 -6.75 0.41
N SER A 122 20.68 -6.80 -0.90
CA SER A 122 21.48 -5.99 -1.83
C SER A 122 21.15 -4.50 -1.68
N ASP A 123 22.14 -3.62 -1.85
CA ASP A 123 21.93 -2.15 -1.86
C ASP A 123 20.81 -1.71 -2.83
N LYS A 124 20.70 -2.41 -3.97
CA LYS A 124 19.64 -2.15 -4.97
C LYS A 124 18.24 -2.45 -4.43
N LEU A 125 18.13 -3.45 -3.57
CA LEU A 125 16.88 -3.84 -2.93
C LEU A 125 16.48 -2.81 -1.87
N LEU A 126 17.42 -2.39 -1.02
CA LEU A 126 17.17 -1.35 -0.02
C LEU A 126 16.78 -0.02 -0.68
N MET A 127 17.51 0.39 -1.72
CA MET A 127 17.21 1.61 -2.48
C MET A 127 15.82 1.58 -3.13
N LEU A 128 15.28 0.40 -3.42
CA LEU A 128 13.93 0.24 -3.93
C LEU A 128 12.86 0.38 -2.83
N TYR A 129 13.12 -0.10 -1.61
CA TYR A 129 12.16 -0.05 -0.50
C TYR A 129 12.02 1.34 0.15
N TYR A 130 13.08 2.16 0.16
CA TYR A 130 13.01 3.51 0.76
C TYR A 130 11.95 4.43 0.11
N PRO A 131 11.83 4.51 -1.23
CA PRO A 131 10.74 5.24 -1.87
C PRO A 131 9.35 4.77 -1.43
N PHE A 132 9.13 3.46 -1.27
CA PHE A 132 7.85 2.91 -0.81
C PHE A 132 7.49 3.38 0.60
N LEU A 133 8.49 3.56 1.48
CA LEU A 133 8.27 4.14 2.80
C LEU A 133 7.76 5.58 2.69
N GLY A 134 8.32 6.37 1.78
CA GLY A 134 7.81 7.72 1.47
C GLY A 134 6.37 7.70 0.95
N PHE A 135 6.03 6.77 0.06
CA PHE A 135 4.67 6.61 -0.45
C PHE A 135 3.67 6.19 0.64
N ALA A 136 4.08 5.42 1.65
CA ALA A 136 3.24 5.04 2.78
C ALA A 136 2.87 6.23 3.69
N VAL A 137 3.68 7.29 3.71
CA VAL A 137 3.41 8.51 4.49
C VAL A 137 2.35 9.39 3.83
N LEU A 138 2.21 9.37 2.51
CA LEU A 138 1.20 10.16 1.79
C LEU A 138 -0.25 9.89 2.24
N PRO A 139 -0.72 8.64 2.35
CA PRO A 139 -2.09 8.37 2.82
C PRO A 139 -2.27 8.71 4.31
N ILE A 140 -1.22 8.62 5.13
CA ILE A 140 -1.24 9.09 6.53
C ILE A 140 -1.47 10.60 6.56
N LEU A 141 -0.67 11.35 5.80
CA LEU A 141 -0.80 12.81 5.68
C LEU A 141 -2.22 13.18 5.23
N ARG A 142 -2.75 12.48 4.23
CA ARG A 142 -4.11 12.73 3.75
C ARG A 142 -5.18 12.43 4.79
N GLY A 143 -4.98 11.40 5.59
CA GLY A 143 -5.87 11.02 6.67
C GLY A 143 -5.99 12.07 7.77
N LEU A 144 -4.87 12.74 8.09
CA LEU A 144 -4.78 13.79 9.10
C LEU A 144 -5.32 15.15 8.63
N LEU A 145 -5.40 15.40 7.32
CA LEU A 145 -5.92 16.67 6.79
C LEU A 145 -7.44 16.74 6.90
N PRO A 146 -8.04 17.79 7.49
CA PRO A 146 -9.49 17.86 7.71
C PRO A 146 -10.29 17.76 6.40
N HIS A 147 -11.30 16.88 6.39
CA HIS A 147 -12.28 16.85 5.31
C HIS A 147 -13.20 18.07 5.46
N SER A 148 -13.23 18.95 4.45
CA SER A 148 -14.13 20.09 4.41
C SER A 148 -15.56 19.60 4.13
N GLY A 149 -16.21 19.05 5.15
CA GLY A 149 -17.63 18.74 5.11
C GLY A 149 -18.43 20.05 5.20
N LYS A 150 -19.43 20.23 4.34
CA LYS A 150 -20.48 21.23 4.60
C LYS A 150 -21.11 20.88 5.95
N THR A 151 -20.87 21.72 6.95
CA THR A 151 -21.66 21.70 8.19
C THR A 151 -23.13 21.85 7.78
N ILE A 152 -23.91 20.79 7.94
CA ILE A 152 -25.37 20.91 7.89
C ILE A 152 -25.72 21.74 9.13
N SER A 153 -25.94 23.03 8.94
CA SER A 153 -26.54 23.88 9.96
C SER A 153 -27.96 23.37 10.14
N ILE A 154 -28.17 22.53 11.14
CA ILE A 154 -29.50 22.12 11.57
C ILE A 154 -30.09 23.37 12.22
N GLY A 155 -30.83 24.14 11.43
CA GLY A 155 -31.59 25.28 11.90
C GLY A 155 -32.57 24.82 12.96
N ILE A 156 -32.21 25.02 14.23
CA ILE A 156 -33.13 24.93 15.36
C ILE A 156 -34.11 26.10 15.18
N TRP A 157 -35.28 25.82 14.62
CA TRP A 157 -36.41 26.74 14.67
C TRP A 157 -36.82 26.90 16.15
N LYS A 158 -36.86 28.15 16.59
CA LYS A 158 -37.29 28.58 17.92
C LYS A 158 -38.65 29.22 17.81
#